data_AF-A0A662YUI3-F1
#
_entry.id   AF-A0A662YUI3-F1
#
_cell.length_a   1.000
_cell.length_b   1.000
_cell.length_c   1.000
_cell.angle_alpha   90.00
_cell.angle_beta   90.00
_cell.angle_gamma   90.00
#
_symmetry.space_group_name_H-M   'P 1'
#
loop_
_entity.id
_entity.type
_entity.pdbx_description
1 polymer ?
#
loop_
_entity_poly.entity_id
_entity_poly.type
_entity_poly.pdbx_seq_one_letter_code
_entity_poly.pdbx_strand_id
1 'polypeptide(L)'
;MKRQTNFWVNLQDEDSEAILAADFEIGHFLRERIVPRAVLYFTGEAIEDDDDDEGEEEADEENDPNYDPKKDANPPPECKQQ
;
A
#
# COMPACT_ATOMS: atom_id res chain seq x y z
N MET A 1 40.09 -5.12 -9.45
CA MET A 1 39.36 -5.37 -10.72
C MET A 1 38.45 -6.57 -10.46
N LYS A 2 37.11 -6.56 -10.50
CA LYS A 2 36.05 -5.60 -10.83
C LYS A 2 34.95 -5.79 -9.77
N ARG A 3 34.28 -4.73 -9.34
CA ARG A 3 33.12 -4.83 -8.44
C ARG A 3 32.00 -5.55 -9.20
N GLN A 4 31.52 -6.66 -8.63
CA GLN A 4 30.37 -7.41 -9.14
C GLN A 4 29.07 -6.69 -8.75
N THR A 5 28.91 -5.42 -9.15
CA THR A 5 27.75 -4.59 -8.74
C THR A 5 26.60 -4.57 -9.74
N ASN A 6 26.65 -5.38 -10.80
CA ASN A 6 25.67 -5.29 -11.89
C ASN A 6 24.78 -6.53 -12.03
N PHE A 7 24.63 -7.34 -10.99
CA PHE A 7 23.63 -8.42 -10.98
C PHE A 7 22.20 -7.86 -10.78
N TRP A 8 22.07 -6.81 -9.98
CA TRP A 8 20.79 -6.16 -9.63
C TRP A 8 20.16 -5.34 -10.77
N VAL A 9 20.94 -4.92 -11.76
CA VAL A 9 20.48 -4.00 -12.82
C VAL A 9 19.93 -4.75 -14.06
N ASN A 10 20.15 -6.07 -14.15
CA ASN A 10 19.67 -6.89 -15.29
C ASN A 10 18.37 -7.67 -14.99
N LEU A 11 17.91 -7.68 -13.74
CA LEU A 11 16.66 -8.31 -13.32
C LEU A 11 15.45 -7.36 -13.43
N GLN A 12 15.60 -6.25 -14.16
CA GLN A 12 14.78 -5.05 -13.96
C GLN A 12 13.82 -4.74 -15.11
N ASP A 13 13.87 -5.47 -16.24
CA ASP A 13 12.96 -5.20 -17.37
C ASP A 13 11.88 -6.29 -17.54
N GLU A 14 12.24 -7.58 -17.57
CA GLU A 14 11.27 -8.68 -17.72
C GLU A 14 10.42 -8.90 -16.46
N ASP A 15 11.05 -8.83 -15.28
CA ASP A 15 10.34 -8.90 -13.99
C ASP A 15 9.50 -7.64 -13.71
N SER A 16 9.83 -6.50 -14.34
CA SER A 16 9.05 -5.28 -14.19
C SER A 16 7.67 -5.39 -14.82
N GLU A 17 7.53 -6.07 -15.97
CA GLU A 17 6.22 -6.30 -16.59
C GLU A 17 5.35 -7.21 -15.70
N ALA A 18 5.94 -8.26 -15.13
CA ALA A 18 5.25 -9.16 -14.22
C ALA A 18 4.81 -8.45 -12.93
N ILE A 19 5.67 -7.60 -12.35
CA ILE A 19 5.33 -6.80 -11.17
C ILE A 19 4.22 -5.80 -11.50
N LEU A 20 4.31 -5.09 -12.62
CA LEU A 20 3.27 -4.13 -13.04
C LEU A 20 1.92 -4.82 -13.30
N ALA A 21 1.92 -6.00 -13.92
CA ALA A 21 0.71 -6.78 -14.12
C ALA A 21 0.05 -7.15 -12.78
N ALA A 22 0.84 -7.60 -11.81
CA ALA A 22 0.36 -7.87 -10.45
C ALA A 22 -0.19 -6.61 -9.76
N ASP A 23 0.52 -5.49 -9.86
CA ASP A 23 0.07 -4.20 -9.30
C ASP A 23 -1.26 -3.75 -9.92
N PHE A 24 -1.45 -3.93 -11.23
CA PHE A 24 -2.72 -3.62 -11.89
C PHE A 24 -3.86 -4.53 -11.42
N GLU A 25 -3.60 -5.82 -11.22
CA GLU A 25 -4.58 -6.76 -10.69
C GLU A 25 -4.98 -6.39 -9.25
N ILE A 26 -4.01 -6.11 -8.39
CA ILE A 26 -4.23 -5.68 -7.00
C ILE A 26 -4.96 -4.34 -6.97
N GLY A 27 -4.52 -3.36 -7.78
CA GLY A 27 -5.14 -2.04 -7.87
C GLY A 27 -6.59 -2.11 -8.36
N HIS A 28 -6.87 -2.99 -9.31
CA HIS A 28 -8.22 -3.28 -9.78
C HIS A 28 -9.08 -3.86 -8.66
N PHE A 29 -8.57 -4.85 -7.94
CA PHE A 29 -9.25 -5.47 -6.80
C PHE A 29 -9.57 -4.46 -5.69
N LEU A 30 -8.59 -3.63 -5.30
CA LEU A 30 -8.79 -2.58 -4.31
C LEU A 30 -9.90 -1.62 -4.73
N ARG A 31 -9.89 -1.16 -5.98
CA ARG A 31 -10.90 -0.23 -6.51
C ARG A 31 -12.31 -0.84 -6.58
N GLU A 32 -12.43 -2.12 -6.93
CA GLU A 32 -13.74 -2.76 -7.14
C GLU A 32 -14.32 -3.44 -5.90
N ARG A 33 -13.49 -3.86 -4.95
CA ARG A 33 -13.92 -4.66 -3.79
C ARG A 33 -13.71 -3.94 -2.47
N ILE A 34 -12.52 -3.39 -2.25
CA ILE A 34 -12.16 -2.78 -0.97
C ILE A 34 -12.74 -1.37 -0.87
N VAL A 35 -12.47 -0.48 -1.83
CA VAL A 35 -12.92 0.93 -1.80
C VAL A 35 -14.44 1.07 -1.63
N PRO A 36 -15.30 0.32 -2.34
CA PRO A 36 -16.75 0.44 -2.16
C PRO A 36 -17.25 0.01 -0.78
N ARG A 37 -16.49 -0.84 -0.08
CA ARG A 37 -16.81 -1.39 1.24
C ARG A 37 -15.88 -0.86 2.33
N ALA A 38 -15.10 0.18 2.04
CA ALA A 38 -14.05 0.65 2.94
C ALA A 38 -14.60 1.03 4.33
N VAL A 39 -15.84 1.54 4.38
CA VAL A 39 -16.52 1.85 5.64
C VAL A 39 -16.77 0.59 6.46
N LEU A 40 -17.25 -0.50 5.85
CA LEU A 40 -17.53 -1.75 6.55
C LEU A 40 -16.25 -2.43 7.05
N TYR A 41 -15.15 -2.36 6.27
CA TYR A 41 -13.84 -2.83 6.74
C TYR A 41 -13.28 -1.94 7.86
N PHE A 42 -13.52 -0.63 7.78
CA PHE A 42 -13.08 0.31 8.82
C PHE A 42 -13.88 0.15 10.12
N THR A 43 -15.18 -0.14 10.04
CA THR A 43 -16.03 -0.36 11.23
C THR A 43 -15.95 -1.79 11.77
N GLY A 44 -15.26 -2.69 11.07
CA GLY A 44 -15.13 -4.12 11.45
C GLY A 44 -16.30 -5.01 11.00
N GLU A 45 -17.42 -4.42 10.56
CA GLU A 45 -18.62 -5.14 10.14
C GLU A 45 -18.43 -6.04 8.91
N ALA A 46 -17.37 -5.83 8.12
CA ALA A 46 -17.05 -6.68 6.96
C ALA A 46 -16.30 -7.97 7.30
N ILE A 47 -15.80 -8.10 8.54
CA ILE A 47 -14.97 -9.23 8.99
C ILE A 47 -15.86 -10.31 9.66
N GLU A 48 -17.03 -9.92 10.17
CA GLU A 48 -17.89 -10.79 11.00
C GLU A 48 -18.68 -11.89 10.23
N ASP A 49 -18.67 -11.90 8.89
CA ASP A 49 -19.50 -12.82 8.09
C ASP A 49 -18.79 -14.13 7.64
N ASP A 50 -17.47 -14.29 7.87
CA ASP A 50 -16.70 -15.48 7.42
C ASP A 50 -15.84 -16.15 8.53
N ASP A 51 -15.86 -15.64 9.77
CA ASP A 51 -15.05 -16.16 10.88
C ASP A 51 -15.80 -17.18 11.75
N ASP A 52 -15.81 -18.43 11.31
CA ASP A 52 -15.97 -19.61 12.17
C ASP A 52 -14.60 -20.28 12.44
N ASP A 53 -13.51 -19.50 12.58
CA ASP A 53 -12.25 -19.96 13.20
C ASP A 53 -11.29 -18.82 13.62
N GLU A 54 -11.33 -18.53 14.92
CA GLU A 54 -10.20 -18.21 15.83
C GLU A 54 -9.14 -17.15 15.43
N GLY A 55 -9.40 -15.91 15.86
CA GLY A 55 -8.60 -15.18 16.85
C GLY A 55 -7.10 -14.94 16.59
N GLU A 56 -6.73 -13.67 16.39
CA GLU A 56 -5.77 -12.96 17.25
C GLU A 56 -5.77 -11.46 16.86
N GLU A 57 -6.43 -10.65 17.69
CA GLU A 57 -6.28 -9.20 17.66
C GLU A 57 -4.92 -8.83 18.23
N GLU A 58 -4.04 -8.28 17.40
CA GLU A 58 -2.97 -7.41 17.88
C GLU A 58 -2.94 -6.16 17.00
N ALA A 59 -3.90 -5.28 17.27
CA ALA A 59 -3.82 -3.88 16.88
C ALA A 59 -2.79 -3.19 17.79
N ASP A 60 -1.50 -3.40 17.51
CA ASP A 60 -0.45 -2.54 18.03
C ASP A 60 -0.50 -1.20 17.28
N GLU A 61 -1.47 -0.36 17.66
CA GLU A 61 -1.43 1.06 17.38
C GLU A 61 -0.25 1.67 18.16
N GLU A 62 0.95 1.60 17.57
CA GLU A 62 2.01 2.57 17.86
C GLU A 62 1.55 3.96 17.41
N ASN A 63 0.63 4.55 18.19
CA ASN A 63 0.25 5.94 18.11
C ASN A 63 1.46 6.76 18.58
N ASP A 64 2.34 7.14 17.64
CA ASP A 64 3.43 8.07 17.91
C ASP A 64 2.81 9.38 18.45
N PRO A 65 2.99 9.70 19.76
CA PRO A 65 2.41 10.90 20.37
C PRO A 65 3.01 12.19 19.79
N ASN A 66 3.99 12.08 18.89
CA ASN A 66 4.68 13.17 18.24
C ASN A 66 4.35 13.30 16.73
N TYR A 67 3.36 12.55 16.22
CA TYR A 67 2.86 12.71 14.85
C TYR A 67 2.18 14.08 14.70
N ASP A 68 2.87 15.03 14.06
CA ASP A 68 2.34 16.33 13.66
C ASP A 68 2.20 16.38 12.14
N PRO A 69 1.00 16.10 11.57
CA PRO A 69 0.76 16.13 10.14
C PRO A 69 1.10 17.49 9.48
N LYS A 70 1.23 18.56 10.28
CA LYS A 70 1.56 19.90 9.78
C LYS A 70 3.05 20.09 9.52
N LYS A 71 3.94 19.23 10.06
CA LYS A 71 5.39 19.32 9.82
C LYS A 71 5.82 18.65 8.51
N ASP A 72 5.12 17.59 8.10
CA ASP A 72 5.46 16.82 6.90
C ASP A 72 4.70 17.27 5.64
N ALA A 73 3.83 18.27 5.79
CA ALA A 73 3.18 18.94 4.67
C ALA A 73 4.19 19.79 3.88
N ASN A 74 4.96 19.13 3.00
CA ASN A 74 5.60 19.84 1.89
C ASN A 74 4.49 20.51 1.08
N PRO A 75 4.50 21.84 0.89
CA PRO A 75 3.48 22.49 0.08
C PRO A 75 3.51 21.87 -1.32
N PRO A 76 2.35 21.54 -1.91
CA PRO A 76 2.30 20.95 -3.23
C PRO A 76 3.06 21.87 -4.20
N PRO A 77 3.94 21.34 -5.07
CA PRO A 77 4.61 22.17 -6.05
C PRO A 77 3.54 22.90 -6.88
N GLU A 78 3.59 24.23 -6.88
CA GLU A 78 2.66 25.02 -7.68
C GLU A 78 2.79 24.61 -9.15
N CYS A 79 1.72 24.02 -9.70
CA CYS A 79 1.60 23.79 -11.13
C CYS A 79 1.62 25.14 -11.85
N LYS A 80 2.81 25.53 -12.32
CA LYS A 80 2.96 26.65 -13.25
C LYS A 80 2.46 26.18 -14.61
N GLN A 81 1.19 26.46 -14.87
CA GLN A 81 0.61 26.34 -16.20
C GLN A 81 1.38 27.29 -17.12
N GLN A 82 1.91 26.74 -18.22
CA GLN A 82 2.55 27.48 -19.30
C GLN A 82 1.51 28.19 -20.17
#